data_AF-F2UQZ8-F1
#
_entry.id   AF-F2UQZ8-F1
#
_cell.length_a   1.000
_cell.length_b   1.000
_cell.length_c   1.000
_cell.angle_alpha   90.00
_cell.angle_beta   90.00
_cell.angle_gamma   90.00
#
_symmetry.space_group_name_H-M   'P 1'
#
loop_
_entity.id
_entity.type
_entity.pdbx_description
1 polymer ?
#
loop_
_entity_poly.entity_id
_entity_poly.type
_entity_poly.pdbx_seq_one_letter_code
_entity_poly.pdbx_strand_id
1 'polypeptide(L)'
;MATMVDTVSDLIGEAAFADDEEELEWVRSEIASTSSIIQKYEEELQQIVQQLDAWNQEDEELRKQSSNSKVKDAKSTFNDKPKKGIDMLIECGEIEEKTPEAVAQYLNTASGLNKASVGDYLGENDEFNLKVLEAFAHLYDFNGQDFDEALRAYLSGFRLPGESQKIDRMMEAFAKRYHDCNPQQFANSDTAYVLAFATIMLNTSLHNPNIKDKMSLDMFIGMNRGIDNGGSLDADLLTRIYESIRDKEFDLHDTNDGFVETFVDAEKSGWMLKEGAPVHMHMMVAVGHHSSYKMQTTSEEEMNDWIVKLTAAMTKNPLMTLYRDKLRKAKGS
;
A
#
# COMPACT_ATOMS: atom_id res chain seq x y z
N MET A 1 32.07 -42.42 27.44
CA MET A 1 31.60 -43.64 26.76
C MET A 1 32.76 -44.54 26.40
N ALA A 2 33.67 -44.17 25.47
CA ALA A 2 34.91 -44.93 25.23
C ALA A 2 35.71 -45.22 26.52
N THR A 3 35.80 -44.23 27.41
CA THR A 3 36.53 -44.30 28.69
C THR A 3 35.97 -45.28 29.72
N MET A 4 34.68 -45.65 29.67
CA MET A 4 34.09 -46.61 30.64
C MET A 4 34.27 -48.06 30.20
N VAL A 5 34.17 -48.32 28.90
CA VAL A 5 34.47 -49.64 28.31
C VAL A 5 35.98 -49.92 28.40
N ASP A 6 36.82 -48.91 28.17
CA ASP A 6 38.27 -49.01 28.33
C ASP A 6 38.66 -49.28 29.80
N THR A 7 38.02 -48.64 30.79
CA THR A 7 38.32 -48.90 32.21
C THR A 7 37.90 -50.29 32.68
N VAL A 8 36.83 -50.87 32.14
CA VAL A 8 36.46 -52.26 32.42
C VAL A 8 37.45 -53.23 31.76
N SER A 9 37.93 -52.94 30.54
CA SER A 9 39.03 -53.68 29.90
C SER A 9 40.34 -53.60 30.68
N ASP A 10 40.68 -52.42 31.23
CA ASP A 10 41.89 -52.22 32.03
C ASP A 10 41.79 -52.95 33.39
N LEU A 11 40.61 -52.98 34.01
CA LEU A 11 40.35 -53.77 35.23
C LEU A 11 40.45 -55.29 34.98
N ILE A 12 40.08 -55.77 33.78
CA ILE A 12 40.32 -57.16 33.35
C ILE A 12 41.83 -57.43 33.22
N GLY A 13 42.62 -56.43 32.79
CA GLY A 13 44.08 -56.51 32.70
C GLY A 13 44.78 -56.55 34.07
N GLU A 14 44.25 -55.84 35.07
CA GLU A 14 44.81 -55.80 36.43
C GLU A 14 44.44 -57.02 37.30
N ALA A 15 43.40 -57.78 36.94
CA ALA A 15 43.02 -59.02 37.64
C ALA A 15 44.03 -60.18 37.50
N ALA A 16 45.14 -60.01 36.78
CA ALA A 16 46.13 -61.04 36.47
C ALA A 16 47.04 -61.50 37.65
N PHE A 17 46.63 -61.29 38.91
CA PHE A 17 47.42 -61.63 40.11
C PHE A 17 46.66 -62.46 41.17
N ALA A 18 45.75 -63.34 40.76
CA ALA A 18 45.12 -64.33 41.64
C ALA A 18 45.69 -65.73 41.35
N ASP A 19 46.13 -66.45 42.38
CA ASP A 19 46.71 -67.80 42.31
C ASP A 19 45.64 -68.91 42.16
N ASP A 20 44.34 -68.59 42.09
CA ASP A 20 43.23 -69.52 41.91
C ASP A 20 42.44 -69.23 40.61
N GLU A 21 42.51 -70.17 39.66
CA GLU A 21 41.92 -70.08 38.32
C GLU A 21 40.37 -69.99 38.35
N GLU A 22 39.75 -70.58 39.39
CA GLU A 22 38.30 -70.57 39.61
C GLU A 22 37.78 -69.18 40.05
N GLU A 23 38.56 -68.41 40.84
CA GLU A 23 38.23 -67.02 41.20
C GLU A 23 38.29 -66.09 39.98
N LEU A 24 39.29 -66.27 39.10
CA LEU A 24 39.43 -65.50 37.87
C LEU A 24 38.25 -65.74 36.90
N GLU A 25 37.77 -66.98 36.82
CA GLU A 25 36.64 -67.34 35.98
C GLU A 25 35.33 -66.73 36.51
N TRP A 26 35.14 -66.72 37.84
CA TRP A 26 34.02 -66.06 38.49
C TRP A 26 34.04 -64.53 38.26
N VAL A 27 35.18 -63.87 38.45
CA VAL A 27 35.33 -62.42 38.21
C VAL A 27 35.06 -62.07 36.74
N ARG A 28 35.55 -62.87 35.79
CA ARG A 28 35.28 -62.65 34.36
C ARG A 28 33.79 -62.81 34.02
N SER A 29 33.12 -63.81 34.60
CA SER A 29 31.68 -64.00 34.44
C SER A 29 30.89 -62.82 34.99
N GLU A 30 31.27 -62.29 36.15
CA GLU A 30 30.59 -61.16 36.79
C GLU A 30 30.80 -59.85 36.01
N ILE A 31 32.01 -59.64 35.47
CA ILE A 31 32.30 -58.52 34.56
C ILE A 31 31.47 -58.62 33.28
N ALA A 32 31.41 -59.80 32.65
CA ALA A 32 30.60 -60.00 31.44
C ALA A 32 29.11 -59.74 31.69
N SER A 33 28.58 -60.20 32.83
CA SER A 33 27.21 -59.92 33.28
C SER A 33 26.97 -58.40 33.44
N THR A 34 27.89 -57.72 34.14
CA THR A 34 27.82 -56.27 34.37
C THR A 34 27.92 -55.48 33.07
N SER A 35 28.82 -55.85 32.16
CA SER A 35 28.94 -55.25 30.83
C SER A 35 27.68 -55.42 29.99
N SER A 36 27.03 -56.59 30.06
CA SER A 36 25.75 -56.80 29.37
C SER A 36 24.64 -55.90 29.92
N ILE A 37 24.61 -55.67 31.23
CA ILE A 37 23.67 -54.75 31.87
C ILE A 37 23.94 -53.30 31.46
N ILE A 38 25.21 -52.88 31.43
CA ILE A 38 25.62 -51.54 30.97
C ILE A 38 25.18 -51.32 29.52
N GLN A 39 25.46 -52.27 28.62
CA GLN A 39 25.08 -52.17 27.22
C GLN A 39 23.56 -52.06 27.05
N LYS A 40 22.78 -52.81 27.82
CA LYS A 40 21.32 -52.69 27.82
C LYS A 40 20.87 -51.28 28.24
N TYR A 41 21.44 -50.72 29.30
CA TYR A 41 21.12 -49.36 29.72
C TYR A 41 21.59 -48.30 28.72
N GLU A 42 22.70 -48.53 28.01
CA GLU A 42 23.15 -47.64 26.93
C GLU A 42 22.17 -47.63 25.77
N GLU A 43 21.66 -48.79 25.35
CA GLU A 43 20.62 -48.90 24.32
C GLU A 43 19.32 -48.21 24.75
N GLU A 44 18.90 -48.41 26.01
CA GLU A 44 17.72 -47.72 26.58
C GLU A 44 17.92 -46.20 26.61
N LEU A 45 19.11 -45.72 27.01
CA LEU A 45 19.45 -44.29 27.01
C LEU A 45 19.45 -43.70 25.59
N GLN A 46 19.99 -44.42 24.61
CA GLN A 46 19.98 -43.99 23.20
C GLN A 46 18.54 -43.86 22.66
N GLN A 47 17.66 -44.80 23.01
CA GLN A 47 16.24 -44.73 22.64
C GLN A 47 15.56 -43.52 23.29
N ILE A 48 15.83 -43.24 24.57
CA ILE A 48 15.28 -42.06 25.27
C ILE A 48 15.74 -40.77 24.59
N VAL A 49 17.02 -40.66 24.21
CA VAL A 49 17.55 -39.48 23.52
C VAL A 49 16.88 -39.29 22.16
N GLN A 50 16.74 -40.35 21.36
CA GLN A 50 16.05 -40.27 20.06
C GLN A 50 14.59 -39.84 20.20
N GLN A 51 13.88 -40.33 21.22
CA GLN A 51 12.51 -39.91 21.50
C GLN A 51 12.42 -38.44 21.91
N LEU A 52 13.37 -37.96 22.72
CA LEU A 52 13.43 -36.56 23.12
C LEU A 52 13.67 -35.63 21.92
N ASP A 53 14.56 -36.02 21.00
CA ASP A 53 14.83 -35.26 19.77
C ASP A 53 13.60 -35.23 18.85
N ALA A 54 12.91 -36.37 18.68
CA ALA A 54 11.69 -36.43 17.88
C ALA A 54 10.58 -35.55 18.47
N TRP A 55 10.41 -35.57 19.80
CA TRP A 55 9.44 -34.73 20.50
C TRP A 55 9.76 -33.24 20.38
N ASN A 56 11.04 -32.85 20.49
CA ASN A 56 11.46 -31.46 20.30
C ASN A 56 11.17 -30.96 18.88
N GLN A 57 11.40 -31.80 17.86
CA GLN A 57 11.08 -31.47 16.47
C GLN A 57 9.57 -31.26 16.26
N GLU A 58 8.75 -32.15 16.82
CA GLU A 58 7.29 -32.05 16.73
C GLU A 58 6.74 -30.81 17.44
N ASP A 59 7.26 -30.47 18.65
CA ASP A 59 6.88 -29.24 19.36
C ASP A 59 7.27 -27.98 18.57
N GLU A 60 8.45 -27.98 17.94
CA GLU A 60 8.89 -26.87 17.09
C GLU A 60 8.01 -26.71 15.84
N GLU A 61 7.62 -27.80 15.19
CA GLU A 61 6.69 -27.78 14.05
C GLU A 61 5.31 -27.28 14.43
N LEU A 62 4.76 -27.74 15.56
CA LEU A 62 3.47 -27.29 16.08
C LEU A 62 3.48 -25.80 16.41
N ARG A 63 4.57 -25.29 16.99
CA ARG A 63 4.76 -23.85 17.25
C ARG A 63 4.81 -23.05 15.95
N LYS A 64 5.55 -23.51 14.95
CA LYS A 64 5.62 -22.87 13.62
C LYS A 64 4.25 -22.86 12.94
N GLN A 65 3.52 -23.97 12.98
CA GLN A 65 2.16 -24.04 12.42
C GLN A 65 1.19 -23.10 13.14
N SER A 66 1.22 -23.08 14.48
CA SER A 66 0.37 -22.18 15.28
C SER A 66 0.70 -20.71 15.02
N SER A 67 1.99 -20.35 14.96
CA SER A 67 2.44 -19.01 14.64
C SER A 67 1.98 -18.58 13.24
N ASN A 68 2.19 -19.43 12.22
CA ASN A 68 1.74 -19.16 10.85
C ASN A 68 0.21 -18.99 10.75
N SER A 69 -0.56 -19.78 11.51
CA SER A 69 -2.01 -19.64 11.57
C SER A 69 -2.42 -18.28 12.16
N LYS A 70 -1.79 -17.86 13.27
CA LYS A 70 -2.05 -16.56 13.91
C LYS A 70 -1.74 -15.39 12.97
N VAL A 71 -0.61 -15.46 12.26
CA VAL A 71 -0.23 -14.43 11.27
C VAL A 71 -1.25 -14.36 10.13
N LYS A 72 -1.68 -15.52 9.61
CA LYS A 72 -2.71 -15.58 8.57
C LYS A 72 -4.04 -14.98 9.05
N ASP A 73 -4.46 -15.31 10.27
CA ASP A 73 -5.69 -14.77 10.86
C ASP A 73 -5.59 -13.27 11.12
N ALA A 74 -4.41 -12.78 11.52
CA ALA A 74 -4.14 -11.35 11.70
C ALA A 74 -4.20 -10.59 10.38
N LYS A 75 -3.59 -11.12 9.30
CA LYS A 75 -3.68 -10.56 7.94
C LYS A 75 -5.12 -10.58 7.41
N SER A 76 -5.86 -11.67 7.61
CA SER A 76 -7.28 -11.74 7.25
C SER A 76 -8.08 -10.69 8.02
N THR A 77 -7.82 -10.56 9.33
CA THR A 77 -8.49 -9.56 10.18
C THR A 77 -8.12 -8.14 9.76
N PHE A 78 -6.90 -7.88 9.31
CA PHE A 78 -6.52 -6.59 8.74
C PHE A 78 -7.33 -6.26 7.49
N ASN A 79 -7.49 -7.24 6.59
CA ASN A 79 -8.23 -7.04 5.36
C ASN A 79 -9.70 -6.67 5.60
N ASP A 80 -10.30 -7.17 6.68
CA ASP A 80 -11.69 -6.85 7.07
C ASP A 80 -11.80 -5.64 8.02
N LYS A 81 -10.86 -5.51 8.96
CA LYS A 81 -10.86 -4.54 10.08
C LYS A 81 -9.41 -4.08 10.34
N PRO A 82 -8.92 -3.10 9.56
CA PRO A 82 -7.49 -2.74 9.56
C PRO A 82 -6.91 -2.42 10.94
N LYS A 83 -7.61 -1.61 11.75
CA LYS A 83 -7.16 -1.25 13.11
C LYS A 83 -6.94 -2.48 14.00
N LYS A 84 -7.91 -3.41 14.03
CA LYS A 84 -7.80 -4.64 14.81
C LYS A 84 -6.73 -5.57 14.25
N GLY A 85 -6.59 -5.63 12.93
CA GLY A 85 -5.55 -6.41 12.28
C GLY A 85 -4.15 -5.95 12.66
N ILE A 86 -3.89 -4.63 12.71
CA ILE A 86 -2.61 -4.08 13.17
C ILE A 86 -2.32 -4.49 14.62
N ASP A 87 -3.30 -4.38 15.52
CA ASP A 87 -3.11 -4.83 16.91
C ASP A 87 -2.75 -6.33 16.99
N MET A 88 -3.44 -7.18 16.22
CA MET A 88 -3.14 -8.62 16.15
C MET A 88 -1.76 -8.92 15.54
N LEU A 89 -1.32 -8.13 14.55
CA LEU A 89 -0.01 -8.27 13.91
C LEU A 89 1.13 -7.89 14.86
N ILE A 90 0.90 -6.93 15.74
CA ILE A 90 1.82 -6.60 16.83
C ILE A 90 1.83 -7.73 17.87
N GLU A 91 0.67 -8.24 18.27
CA GLU A 91 0.55 -9.33 19.25
C GLU A 91 1.21 -10.64 18.80
N CYS A 92 1.20 -10.95 17.49
CA CYS A 92 1.88 -12.13 16.95
C CYS A 92 3.36 -11.91 16.60
N GLY A 93 3.88 -10.69 16.77
CA GLY A 93 5.30 -10.37 16.58
C GLY A 93 5.72 -10.07 15.14
N GLU A 94 4.78 -9.91 14.20
CA GLU A 94 5.09 -9.52 12.81
C GLU A 94 5.45 -8.03 12.72
N ILE A 95 4.90 -7.20 13.62
CA ILE A 95 5.27 -5.80 13.78
C ILE A 95 5.94 -5.69 15.15
N GLU A 96 7.24 -5.38 15.16
CA GLU A 96 8.08 -5.39 16.38
C GLU A 96 7.54 -4.47 17.47
N GLU A 97 7.10 -3.27 17.09
CA GLU A 97 6.59 -2.25 18.01
C GLU A 97 5.45 -1.44 17.40
N LYS A 98 4.59 -0.86 18.25
CA LYS A 98 3.50 0.03 17.84
C LYS A 98 4.00 1.45 17.52
N THR A 99 4.99 1.55 16.64
CA THR A 99 5.51 2.83 16.12
C THR A 99 4.93 3.11 14.73
N PRO A 100 4.73 4.39 14.36
CA PRO A 100 4.26 4.74 13.02
C PRO A 100 5.13 4.17 11.89
N GLU A 101 6.45 4.18 12.09
CA GLU A 101 7.44 3.72 11.13
C GLU A 101 7.39 2.20 10.92
N ALA A 102 7.28 1.42 12.00
CA ALA A 102 7.18 -0.04 11.90
C ALA A 102 5.88 -0.46 11.21
N VAL A 103 4.76 0.18 11.54
CA VAL A 103 3.48 -0.07 10.88
C VAL A 103 3.54 0.32 9.40
N ALA A 104 4.08 1.50 9.07
CA ALA A 104 4.22 1.96 7.70
C ALA A 104 5.09 0.99 6.86
N GLN A 105 6.24 0.57 7.40
CA GLN A 105 7.13 -0.39 6.75
C GLN A 105 6.39 -1.70 6.47
N TYR A 106 5.68 -2.23 7.47
CA TYR A 106 4.93 -3.47 7.32
C TYR A 106 3.82 -3.34 6.26
N LEU A 107 3.05 -2.24 6.27
CA LEU A 107 2.02 -1.99 5.28
C LEU A 107 2.57 -1.91 3.84
N ASN A 108 3.81 -1.46 3.66
CA ASN A 108 4.45 -1.34 2.36
C ASN A 108 5.06 -2.66 1.85
N THR A 109 5.56 -3.52 2.74
CA THR A 109 6.31 -4.73 2.35
C THR A 109 5.56 -6.04 2.54
N ALA A 110 4.53 -6.08 3.39
CA ALA A 110 3.87 -7.32 3.75
C ALA A 110 3.06 -7.91 2.59
N SER A 111 3.30 -9.19 2.30
CA SER A 111 2.47 -9.96 1.38
C SER A 111 1.16 -10.39 2.04
N GLY A 112 0.08 -10.41 1.25
CA GLY A 112 -1.24 -10.87 1.69
C GLY A 112 -2.13 -9.81 2.34
N LEU A 113 -1.66 -8.55 2.42
CA LEU A 113 -2.53 -7.42 2.75
C LEU A 113 -3.28 -6.93 1.52
N ASN A 114 -4.57 -6.65 1.69
CA ASN A 114 -5.40 -6.04 0.66
C ASN A 114 -5.05 -4.54 0.56
N LYS A 115 -4.60 -4.10 -0.63
CA LYS A 115 -4.26 -2.70 -0.90
C LYS A 115 -5.41 -1.72 -0.65
N ALA A 116 -6.67 -2.17 -0.77
CA ALA A 116 -7.85 -1.38 -0.38
C ALA A 116 -7.88 -1.10 1.12
N SER A 117 -7.65 -2.13 1.94
CA SER A 117 -7.60 -2.03 3.39
C SER A 117 -6.39 -1.22 3.86
N VAL A 118 -5.27 -1.28 3.14
CA VAL A 118 -4.11 -0.39 3.36
C VAL A 118 -4.48 1.07 3.10
N GLY A 119 -5.10 1.38 1.96
CA GLY A 119 -5.52 2.74 1.63
C GLY A 119 -6.58 3.28 2.59
N ASP A 120 -7.53 2.44 3.01
CA ASP A 120 -8.55 2.78 4.00
C ASP A 120 -7.93 3.17 5.36
N TYR A 121 -6.95 2.39 5.83
CA TYR A 121 -6.24 2.62 7.10
C TYR A 121 -5.33 3.86 7.05
N LEU A 122 -4.52 4.00 5.99
CA LEU A 122 -3.66 5.17 5.81
C LEU A 122 -4.48 6.45 5.67
N GLY A 123 -5.66 6.34 5.07
CA GLY A 123 -6.64 7.39 4.96
C GLY A 123 -7.47 7.63 6.22
N GLU A 124 -7.19 7.08 7.41
CA GLU A 124 -7.97 7.39 8.64
C GLU A 124 -7.53 8.69 9.32
N ASN A 125 -8.45 9.43 9.93
CA ASN A 125 -8.16 10.75 10.53
C ASN A 125 -7.63 10.68 11.98
N ASP A 126 -7.38 9.48 12.49
CA ASP A 126 -6.81 9.33 13.84
C ASP A 126 -5.35 9.79 13.85
N GLU A 127 -4.92 10.39 14.96
CA GLU A 127 -3.56 10.95 15.11
C GLU A 127 -2.45 9.92 14.79
N PHE A 128 -2.65 8.67 15.20
CA PHE A 128 -1.70 7.59 14.89
C PHE A 128 -1.66 7.28 13.39
N ASN A 129 -2.83 7.17 12.74
CA ASN A 129 -2.93 6.90 11.31
C ASN A 129 -2.32 8.02 10.46
N LEU A 130 -2.47 9.28 10.86
CA LEU A 130 -1.82 10.42 10.21
C LEU A 130 -0.29 10.32 10.28
N LYS A 131 0.26 9.93 11.43
CA LYS A 131 1.71 9.69 11.58
C LYS A 131 2.17 8.49 10.75
N VAL A 132 1.38 7.42 10.68
CA VAL A 132 1.68 6.25 9.84
C VAL A 132 1.67 6.65 8.36
N LEU A 133 0.71 7.46 7.91
CA LEU A 133 0.66 7.96 6.53
C LEU A 133 1.89 8.82 6.19
N GLU A 134 2.29 9.71 7.11
CA GLU A 134 3.52 10.48 6.95
C GLU A 134 4.74 9.55 6.86
N ALA A 135 4.90 8.61 7.79
CA ALA A 135 6.00 7.63 7.75
C ALA A 135 5.98 6.78 6.47
N PHE A 136 4.79 6.40 5.99
CA PHE A 136 4.61 5.65 4.75
C PHE A 136 5.10 6.43 3.53
N ALA A 137 4.77 7.73 3.44
CA ALA A 137 5.32 8.58 2.38
C ALA A 137 6.85 8.69 2.47
N HIS A 138 7.42 8.71 3.68
CA HIS A 138 8.87 8.77 3.89
C HIS A 138 9.62 7.49 3.48
N LEU A 139 8.92 6.37 3.27
CA LEU A 139 9.54 5.16 2.70
C LEU A 139 9.98 5.33 1.25
N TYR A 140 9.43 6.33 0.55
CA TYR A 140 9.77 6.64 -0.82
C TYR A 140 10.83 7.73 -0.86
N ASP A 141 11.94 7.47 -1.56
CA ASP A 141 12.94 8.48 -1.89
C ASP A 141 12.69 9.03 -3.29
N PHE A 142 12.13 10.24 -3.35
CA PHE A 142 11.80 10.93 -4.61
C PHE A 142 12.92 11.83 -5.12
N ASN A 143 14.10 11.82 -4.51
CA ASN A 143 15.19 12.71 -4.90
C ASN A 143 15.64 12.43 -6.34
N GLY A 144 15.51 13.42 -7.22
CA GLY A 144 15.89 13.30 -8.63
C GLY A 144 15.01 12.36 -9.47
N GLN A 145 13.88 11.89 -8.92
CA GLN A 145 12.88 11.15 -9.68
C GLN A 145 11.98 12.10 -10.45
N ASP A 146 11.48 11.66 -11.60
CA ASP A 146 10.46 12.39 -12.33
C ASP A 146 9.11 12.36 -11.58
N PHE A 147 8.36 13.44 -11.70
CA PHE A 147 7.16 13.67 -10.89
C PHE A 147 6.10 12.57 -11.04
N ASP A 148 5.84 12.16 -12.28
CA ASP A 148 4.87 11.10 -12.58
C ASP A 148 5.39 9.72 -12.14
N GLU A 149 6.69 9.44 -12.22
CA GLU A 149 7.28 8.18 -11.73
C GLU A 149 7.16 8.07 -10.22
N ALA A 150 7.46 9.15 -9.50
CA ALA A 150 7.27 9.24 -8.05
C ALA A 150 5.80 9.02 -7.67
N LEU A 151 4.87 9.66 -8.40
CA LEU A 151 3.44 9.50 -8.18
C LEU A 151 2.97 8.07 -8.45
N ARG A 152 3.46 7.43 -9.53
CA ARG A 152 3.18 6.01 -9.82
C ARG A 152 3.66 5.10 -8.70
N ALA A 153 4.91 5.30 -8.26
CA ALA A 153 5.50 4.49 -7.20
C ALA A 153 4.66 4.60 -5.91
N TYR A 154 4.33 5.83 -5.51
CA TYR A 154 3.53 6.08 -4.32
C TYR A 154 2.14 5.43 -4.39
N LEU A 155 1.42 5.65 -5.49
CA LEU A 155 0.08 5.09 -5.70
C LEU A 155 0.08 3.56 -5.87
N SER A 156 1.22 2.94 -6.18
CA SER A 156 1.30 1.48 -6.27
C SER A 156 1.21 0.78 -4.92
N GLY A 157 1.49 1.49 -3.82
CA GLY A 157 1.51 0.94 -2.46
C GLY A 157 0.12 0.68 -1.86
N PHE A 158 -0.94 1.30 -2.39
CA PHE A 158 -2.29 1.20 -1.86
C PHE A 158 -3.36 1.45 -2.94
N ARG A 159 -4.61 1.08 -2.67
CA ARG A 159 -5.76 1.48 -3.50
C ARG A 159 -6.37 2.74 -2.89
N LEU A 160 -6.56 3.78 -3.69
CA LEU A 160 -7.14 5.02 -3.19
C LEU A 160 -8.56 4.78 -2.64
N PRO A 161 -8.89 5.32 -1.46
CA PRO A 161 -10.22 5.23 -0.87
C PRO A 161 -11.25 6.02 -1.69
N GLY A 162 -12.55 5.76 -1.48
CA GLY A 162 -13.62 6.47 -2.19
C GLY A 162 -13.97 7.82 -1.57
N GLU A 163 -13.65 8.02 -0.29
CA GLU A 163 -13.95 9.23 0.46
C GLU A 163 -12.97 10.35 0.11
N SER A 164 -13.51 11.44 -0.43
CA SER A 164 -12.76 12.66 -0.78
C SER A 164 -11.75 13.13 0.29
N GLN A 165 -12.14 13.15 1.57
CA GLN A 165 -11.26 13.58 2.67
C GLN A 165 -10.08 12.64 2.92
N LYS A 166 -10.23 11.36 2.61
CA LYS A 166 -9.14 10.39 2.73
C LYS A 166 -8.14 10.57 1.58
N ILE A 167 -8.65 10.67 0.34
CA ILE A 167 -7.84 10.95 -0.84
C ILE A 167 -7.04 12.24 -0.65
N ASP A 168 -7.69 13.32 -0.21
CA ASP A 168 -7.05 14.62 0.05
C ASP A 168 -5.80 14.48 0.92
N ARG A 169 -5.90 13.79 2.07
CA ARG A 169 -4.78 13.57 2.99
C ARG A 169 -3.65 12.74 2.38
N MET A 170 -3.98 11.71 1.61
CA MET A 170 -2.96 10.89 0.94
C MET A 170 -2.19 11.70 -0.11
N MET A 171 -2.90 12.55 -0.86
CA MET A 171 -2.29 13.42 -1.85
C MET A 171 -1.49 14.57 -1.22
N GLU A 172 -1.92 15.10 -0.08
CA GLU A 172 -1.12 16.05 0.71
C GLU A 172 0.18 15.43 1.22
N ALA A 173 0.14 14.20 1.73
CA ALA A 173 1.32 13.48 2.19
C ALA A 173 2.33 13.25 1.05
N PHE A 174 1.85 12.83 -0.13
CA PHE A 174 2.67 12.73 -1.34
C PHE A 174 3.31 14.07 -1.71
N ALA A 175 2.49 15.12 -1.82
CA ALA A 175 2.93 16.43 -2.27
C ALA A 175 3.97 17.06 -1.34
N LYS A 176 3.77 16.92 -0.01
CA LYS A 176 4.73 17.33 1.01
C LYS A 176 6.05 16.56 0.82
N ARG A 177 5.99 15.23 0.76
CA ARG A 177 7.19 14.39 0.61
C ARG A 177 7.96 14.68 -0.67
N TYR A 178 7.27 14.83 -1.80
CA TYR A 178 7.91 15.14 -3.08
C TYR A 178 8.64 16.49 -3.04
N HIS A 179 8.00 17.51 -2.46
CA HIS A 179 8.62 18.83 -2.29
C HIS A 179 9.80 18.79 -1.31
N ASP A 180 9.71 18.05 -0.21
CA ASP A 180 10.81 17.88 0.74
C ASP A 180 12.05 17.23 0.10
N CYS A 181 11.84 16.26 -0.81
CA CYS A 181 12.90 15.65 -1.61
C CYS A 181 13.42 16.57 -2.74
N ASN A 182 12.56 17.44 -3.29
CA ASN A 182 12.86 18.27 -4.47
C ASN A 182 12.50 19.75 -4.24
N PRO A 183 13.12 20.45 -3.26
CA PRO A 183 12.65 21.76 -2.79
C PRO A 183 12.81 22.90 -3.81
N GLN A 184 13.62 22.70 -4.85
CA GLN A 184 13.85 23.69 -5.92
C GLN A 184 12.92 23.49 -7.13
N GLN A 185 12.18 22.39 -7.19
CA GLN A 185 11.35 22.04 -8.37
C GLN A 185 10.04 22.83 -8.41
N PHE A 186 9.47 23.12 -7.24
CA PHE A 186 8.19 23.82 -7.07
C PHE A 186 8.33 24.85 -5.95
N ALA A 187 7.55 25.93 -6.01
CA ALA A 187 7.60 26.96 -4.99
C ALA A 187 7.08 26.51 -3.62
N ASN A 188 6.18 25.53 -3.57
CA ASN A 188 5.69 24.89 -2.34
C ASN A 188 5.02 23.54 -2.63
N SER A 189 4.61 22.84 -1.57
CA SER A 189 3.87 21.58 -1.66
C SER A 189 2.45 21.72 -2.25
N ASP A 190 1.81 22.89 -2.16
CA ASP A 190 0.47 23.10 -2.77
C ASP A 190 0.55 23.00 -4.30
N THR A 191 1.64 23.49 -4.92
CA THR A 191 1.90 23.33 -6.36
C THR A 191 2.06 21.86 -6.73
N ALA A 192 2.84 21.09 -5.95
CA ALA A 192 2.99 19.64 -6.16
C ALA A 192 1.65 18.91 -6.01
N TYR A 193 0.83 19.28 -5.03
CA TYR A 193 -0.51 18.72 -4.84
C TYR A 193 -1.39 18.97 -6.06
N VAL A 194 -1.49 20.22 -6.52
CA VAL A 194 -2.33 20.59 -7.66
C VAL A 194 -1.88 19.86 -8.92
N LEU A 195 -0.56 19.77 -9.15
CA LEU A 195 -0.01 19.04 -10.28
C LEU A 195 -0.30 17.53 -10.21
N ALA A 196 -0.28 16.93 -9.01
CA ALA A 196 -0.62 15.52 -8.83
C ALA A 196 -2.08 15.23 -9.25
N PHE A 197 -3.02 16.09 -8.82
CA PHE A 197 -4.42 16.00 -9.24
C PHE A 197 -4.59 16.22 -10.75
N ALA A 198 -3.91 17.21 -11.33
CA ALA A 198 -3.92 17.45 -12.76
C ALA A 198 -3.37 16.25 -13.55
N THR A 199 -2.36 15.57 -13.03
CA THR A 199 -1.75 14.37 -13.63
C THR A 199 -2.70 13.17 -13.57
N ILE A 200 -3.42 12.97 -12.45
CA ILE A 200 -4.46 11.94 -12.34
C ILE A 200 -5.64 12.24 -13.29
N MET A 201 -6.05 13.50 -13.38
CA MET A 201 -7.10 13.95 -14.31
C MET A 201 -6.69 13.74 -15.77
N LEU A 202 -5.41 13.97 -16.09
CA LEU A 202 -4.85 13.66 -17.39
C LEU A 202 -4.94 12.16 -17.68
N ASN A 203 -4.58 11.30 -16.73
CA ASN A 203 -4.69 9.85 -16.89
C ASN A 203 -6.12 9.42 -17.21
N THR A 204 -7.09 9.91 -16.43
CA THR A 204 -8.52 9.69 -16.70
C THR A 204 -8.89 10.16 -18.10
N SER A 205 -8.49 11.38 -18.48
CA SER A 205 -8.77 11.92 -19.81
C SER A 205 -8.22 11.02 -20.93
N LEU A 206 -6.94 10.64 -20.86
CA LEU A 206 -6.27 9.89 -21.92
C LEU A 206 -6.76 8.44 -22.01
N HIS A 207 -6.96 7.75 -20.89
CA HIS A 207 -7.16 6.29 -20.88
C HIS A 207 -8.59 5.83 -20.64
N ASN A 208 -9.48 6.67 -20.10
CA ASN A 208 -10.89 6.29 -19.92
C ASN A 208 -11.61 6.22 -21.29
N PRO A 209 -12.14 5.05 -21.71
CA PRO A 209 -12.82 4.90 -23.01
C PRO A 209 -14.10 5.76 -23.16
N ASN A 210 -14.69 6.17 -22.05
CA ASN A 210 -15.89 7.02 -22.00
C ASN A 210 -15.59 8.50 -22.31
N ILE A 211 -14.32 8.92 -22.23
CA ILE A 211 -13.91 10.27 -22.61
C ILE A 211 -13.50 10.26 -24.08
N LYS A 212 -14.22 11.01 -24.91
CA LYS A 212 -13.93 11.13 -26.35
C LYS A 212 -12.94 12.26 -26.64
N ASP A 213 -13.20 13.45 -26.11
CA ASP A 213 -12.30 14.60 -26.21
C ASP A 213 -11.12 14.43 -25.24
N LYS A 214 -10.05 13.79 -25.73
CA LYS A 214 -8.81 13.58 -25.01
C LYS A 214 -8.07 14.91 -24.82
N MET A 215 -7.57 15.17 -23.61
CA MET A 215 -6.79 16.36 -23.30
C MET A 215 -5.52 16.39 -24.15
N SER A 216 -5.31 17.47 -24.91
CA SER A 216 -4.07 17.69 -25.68
C SER A 216 -2.94 18.19 -24.78
N LEU A 217 -1.69 18.08 -25.24
CA LEU A 217 -0.54 18.64 -24.55
C LEU A 217 -0.70 20.15 -24.27
N ASP A 218 -1.10 20.92 -25.29
CA ASP A 218 -1.31 22.37 -25.15
C ASP A 218 -2.39 22.69 -24.11
N MET A 219 -3.45 21.90 -24.05
CA MET A 219 -4.50 22.04 -23.04
C MET A 219 -3.98 21.72 -21.64
N PHE A 220 -3.19 20.65 -21.49
CA PHE A 220 -2.57 20.29 -20.21
C PHE A 220 -1.61 21.38 -19.71
N ILE A 221 -0.77 21.92 -20.60
CA ILE A 221 0.12 23.05 -20.26
C ILE A 221 -0.69 24.30 -19.88
N GLY A 222 -1.73 24.62 -20.66
CA GLY A 222 -2.59 25.77 -20.41
C GLY A 222 -3.33 25.69 -19.08
N MET A 223 -3.86 24.50 -18.72
CA MET A 223 -4.57 24.25 -17.47
C MET A 223 -3.69 24.48 -16.24
N ASN A 224 -2.43 24.06 -16.33
CA ASN A 224 -1.41 24.18 -15.29
C ASN A 224 -0.66 25.52 -15.30
N ARG A 225 -1.07 26.48 -16.15
CA ARG A 225 -0.46 27.81 -16.13
C ARG A 225 -0.84 28.55 -14.84
N GLY A 226 0.16 29.16 -14.20
CA GLY A 226 -0.04 29.96 -12.99
C GLY A 226 -0.06 29.17 -11.68
N ILE A 227 0.07 27.84 -11.69
CA ILE A 227 -0.08 27.02 -10.47
C ILE A 227 1.12 27.08 -9.52
N ASP A 228 2.20 27.75 -9.91
CA ASP A 228 3.41 27.90 -9.10
C ASP A 228 3.47 29.30 -8.48
N ASN A 229 2.56 29.58 -7.53
CA ASN A 229 2.36 30.90 -6.91
C ASN A 229 2.11 32.03 -7.92
N GLY A 230 1.29 31.75 -8.93
CA GLY A 230 1.04 32.66 -10.06
C GLY A 230 2.08 32.55 -11.20
N GLY A 231 3.20 31.86 -10.96
CA GLY A 231 4.20 31.47 -11.96
C GLY A 231 3.79 30.25 -12.77
N SER A 232 4.52 29.99 -13.87
CA SER A 232 4.30 28.81 -14.71
C SER A 232 5.39 27.78 -14.45
N LEU A 233 5.01 26.50 -14.36
CA LEU A 233 5.97 25.41 -14.34
C LEU A 233 6.72 25.32 -15.66
N ASP A 234 7.88 24.67 -15.62
CA ASP A 234 8.66 24.37 -16.82
C ASP A 234 7.83 23.56 -17.83
N ALA A 235 7.84 24.01 -19.08
CA ALA A 235 7.08 23.38 -20.16
C ALA A 235 7.63 21.99 -20.49
N ASP A 236 8.94 21.79 -20.34
CA ASP A 236 9.59 20.50 -20.59
C ASP A 236 9.17 19.47 -19.52
N LEU A 237 9.04 19.88 -18.25
CA LEU A 237 8.49 19.04 -17.19
C LEU A 237 7.05 18.60 -17.53
N LEU A 238 6.17 19.54 -17.87
CA LEU A 238 4.77 19.24 -18.19
C LEU A 238 4.64 18.34 -19.42
N THR A 239 5.52 18.53 -20.40
CA THR A 239 5.59 17.70 -21.61
C THR A 239 6.01 16.27 -21.25
N ARG A 240 7.05 16.09 -20.45
CA ARG A 240 7.50 14.77 -20.00
C ARG A 240 6.42 14.02 -19.23
N ILE A 241 5.75 14.70 -18.29
CA ILE A 241 4.61 14.12 -17.56
C ILE A 241 3.52 13.69 -18.54
N TYR A 242 3.15 14.56 -19.49
CA TYR A 242 2.10 14.25 -20.46
C TYR A 242 2.43 13.02 -21.31
N GLU A 243 3.64 12.96 -21.86
CA GLU A 243 4.08 11.85 -22.69
C GLU A 243 4.18 10.55 -21.89
N SER A 244 4.71 10.60 -20.66
CA SER A 244 4.76 9.42 -19.79
C SER A 244 3.36 8.88 -19.46
N ILE A 245 2.41 9.76 -19.08
CA ILE A 245 1.03 9.33 -18.81
C ILE A 245 0.40 8.77 -20.09
N ARG A 246 0.59 9.42 -21.25
CA ARG A 246 0.06 8.93 -22.54
C ARG A 246 0.57 7.53 -22.87
N ASP A 247 1.85 7.28 -22.65
CA ASP A 247 2.50 6.03 -23.04
C ASP A 247 2.22 4.89 -22.04
N LYS A 248 2.03 5.21 -20.76
CA LYS A 248 1.70 4.24 -19.71
C LYS A 248 0.63 4.81 -18.76
N GLU A 249 -0.52 4.17 -18.67
CA GLU A 249 -1.53 4.57 -17.68
C GLU A 249 -1.08 4.29 -16.24
N PHE A 250 -1.66 4.99 -15.26
CA PHE A 250 -1.58 4.55 -13.87
C PHE A 250 -2.32 3.22 -13.70
N ASP A 251 -1.76 2.34 -12.89
CA ASP A 251 -2.44 1.10 -12.49
C ASP A 251 -3.51 1.41 -11.44
N LEU A 252 -4.63 1.99 -11.91
CA LEU A 252 -5.80 2.35 -11.12
C LEU A 252 -6.98 1.41 -11.38
N HIS A 253 -6.83 0.35 -12.19
CA HIS A 253 -7.94 -0.56 -12.56
C HIS A 253 -8.48 -1.34 -11.37
N ASP A 254 -7.64 -1.61 -10.38
CA ASP A 254 -8.06 -2.05 -9.06
C ASP A 254 -8.28 -0.86 -8.12
N THR A 255 -8.85 0.28 -8.57
CA THR A 255 -9.47 1.33 -7.70
C THR A 255 -10.99 1.26 -7.83
N ASN A 256 -11.76 1.65 -6.80
CA ASN A 256 -13.23 1.51 -6.86
C ASN A 256 -13.71 2.24 -8.13
N ASP A 257 -14.58 1.65 -8.97
CA ASP A 257 -14.90 2.15 -10.32
C ASP A 257 -15.27 3.66 -10.35
N GLY A 258 -15.81 4.17 -9.24
CA GLY A 258 -16.13 5.59 -9.05
C GLY A 258 -14.95 6.55 -8.79
N PHE A 259 -13.73 6.07 -8.53
CA PHE A 259 -12.55 6.92 -8.35
C PHE A 259 -12.15 7.57 -9.67
N VAL A 260 -11.99 6.81 -10.75
CA VAL A 260 -11.62 7.35 -12.07
C VAL A 260 -12.71 8.30 -12.60
N GLU A 261 -13.98 7.99 -12.34
CA GLU A 261 -15.12 8.86 -12.67
C GLU A 261 -15.11 10.20 -11.91
N THR A 262 -14.46 10.27 -10.75
CA THR A 262 -14.33 11.51 -9.97
C THR A 262 -13.44 12.56 -10.65
N PHE A 263 -12.45 12.14 -11.44
CA PHE A 263 -11.47 13.03 -12.07
C PHE A 263 -11.83 13.36 -13.52
N VAL A 264 -13.12 13.36 -13.86
CA VAL A 264 -13.58 13.91 -15.14
C VAL A 264 -13.54 15.43 -15.02
N ASP A 265 -12.73 16.07 -15.86
CA ASP A 265 -12.79 17.53 -16.02
C ASP A 265 -14.20 17.93 -16.42
N ALA A 266 -14.86 18.75 -15.62
CA ALA A 266 -16.25 19.14 -15.83
C ALA A 266 -16.37 20.41 -16.71
N GLU A 267 -15.26 21.04 -17.08
CA GLU A 267 -15.29 22.21 -17.94
C GLU A 267 -15.49 21.81 -19.41
N LYS A 268 -16.43 22.48 -20.08
CA LYS A 268 -16.65 22.40 -21.53
C LYS A 268 -17.18 23.73 -22.05
N SER A 269 -16.70 24.14 -23.22
CA SER A 269 -17.24 25.27 -23.99
C SER A 269 -17.58 24.79 -25.40
N GLY A 270 -18.64 25.36 -25.98
CA GLY A 270 -19.13 24.96 -27.30
C GLY A 270 -20.47 25.59 -27.63
N TRP A 271 -20.97 25.31 -28.83
CA TRP A 271 -22.25 25.83 -29.31
C TRP A 271 -23.38 24.85 -29.02
N MET A 272 -24.45 25.33 -28.40
CA MET A 272 -25.69 24.57 -28.23
C MET A 272 -26.89 25.44 -28.55
N LEU A 273 -27.93 24.79 -29.09
CA LEU A 273 -29.24 25.41 -29.22
C LEU A 273 -30.02 25.18 -27.93
N LYS A 274 -30.61 26.23 -27.38
CA LYS A 274 -31.47 26.16 -26.19
C LYS A 274 -32.90 26.54 -26.60
N GLU A 275 -33.87 25.72 -26.20
CA GLU A 275 -35.29 26.09 -26.32
C GLU A 275 -35.60 27.25 -25.36
N GLY A 276 -36.12 28.35 -25.89
CA GLY A 276 -36.47 29.53 -25.10
C GLY A 276 -37.80 29.37 -24.36
N ALA A 277 -37.89 29.90 -23.14
CA ALA A 277 -39.19 30.13 -22.48
C ALA A 277 -39.87 31.40 -23.02
N PRO A 278 -41.19 31.58 -22.80
CA PRO A 278 -41.88 32.82 -23.13
C PRO A 278 -41.20 34.02 -22.43
N VAL A 279 -40.80 35.03 -23.20
CA VAL A 279 -40.14 36.24 -22.69
C VAL A 279 -40.93 37.49 -23.09
N HIS A 280 -41.13 38.42 -22.15
CA HIS A 280 -41.41 39.81 -22.48
C HIS A 280 -40.09 40.55 -22.61
N MET A 281 -39.82 41.08 -23.80
CA MET A 281 -38.58 41.80 -24.07
C MET A 281 -38.55 43.13 -23.31
N HIS A 282 -37.75 43.15 -22.25
CA HIS A 282 -37.17 44.35 -21.67
C HIS A 282 -35.65 44.12 -21.62
N MET A 283 -34.84 45.13 -21.94
CA MET A 283 -33.37 45.10 -21.79
C MET A 283 -32.97 45.18 -20.30
N MET A 284 -33.55 44.34 -19.46
CA MET A 284 -33.21 44.19 -18.06
C MET A 284 -32.86 42.74 -17.80
N VAL A 285 -31.88 42.50 -16.92
CA VAL A 285 -31.57 41.16 -16.43
C VAL A 285 -32.77 40.68 -15.59
N ALA A 286 -33.42 39.60 -16.00
CA ALA A 286 -34.59 39.04 -15.34
C ALA A 286 -34.39 37.55 -15.05
N VAL A 287 -35.07 37.04 -14.02
CA VAL A 287 -35.09 35.60 -13.70
C VAL A 287 -35.90 34.87 -14.76
N GLY A 288 -35.33 33.83 -15.36
CA GLY A 288 -36.00 33.02 -16.38
C GLY A 288 -37.04 32.08 -15.78
N HIS A 289 -38.21 31.97 -16.41
CA HIS A 289 -39.32 31.09 -15.99
C HIS A 289 -39.28 29.74 -16.72
N HIS A 290 -38.24 28.93 -16.49
CA HIS A 290 -38.12 27.60 -17.10
C HIS A 290 -38.41 26.52 -16.06
N SER A 291 -39.28 25.55 -16.39
CA SER A 291 -39.47 24.32 -15.59
C SER A 291 -38.47 23.22 -15.98
N SER A 292 -37.93 23.29 -17.20
CA SER A 292 -36.84 22.46 -17.71
C SER A 292 -36.04 23.26 -18.74
N TYR A 293 -34.77 22.93 -18.89
CA TYR A 293 -33.92 23.46 -19.95
C TYR A 293 -33.71 22.35 -20.98
N LYS A 294 -34.28 22.52 -22.18
CA LYS A 294 -34.03 21.64 -23.31
C LYS A 294 -32.91 22.22 -24.15
N MET A 295 -31.88 21.41 -24.38
CA MET A 295 -30.70 21.76 -25.15
C MET A 295 -30.53 20.76 -26.29
N GLN A 296 -30.05 21.23 -27.43
CA GLN A 296 -29.78 20.43 -28.61
C GLN A 296 -28.36 20.70 -29.10
N THR A 297 -27.66 19.61 -29.42
CA THR A 297 -26.30 19.59 -29.97
C THR A 297 -26.33 19.25 -31.46
N THR A 298 -25.19 19.34 -32.12
CA THR A 298 -25.07 19.05 -33.55
C THR A 298 -25.05 17.54 -33.85
N SER A 299 -24.72 16.71 -32.85
CA SER A 299 -24.69 15.25 -32.95
C SER A 299 -25.06 14.57 -31.63
N GLU A 300 -25.44 13.28 -31.72
CA GLU A 300 -25.67 12.41 -30.54
C GLU A 300 -24.39 12.20 -29.73
N GLU A 301 -23.23 12.16 -30.40
CA GLU A 301 -21.93 12.07 -29.74
C GLU A 301 -21.63 13.33 -28.90
N GLU A 302 -21.87 14.52 -29.46
CA GLU A 302 -21.73 15.79 -28.74
C GLU A 302 -22.73 15.89 -27.58
N MET A 303 -23.96 15.36 -27.76
CA MET A 303 -24.96 15.28 -26.70
C MET A 303 -24.46 14.44 -25.52
N ASN A 304 -23.91 13.26 -25.79
CA ASN A 304 -23.39 12.36 -24.75
C ASN A 304 -22.22 12.98 -24.00
N ASP A 305 -21.30 13.66 -24.70
CA ASP A 305 -20.19 14.36 -24.05
C ASP A 305 -20.66 15.51 -23.15
N TRP A 306 -21.61 16.34 -23.62
CA TRP A 306 -22.25 17.36 -22.79
C TRP A 306 -22.94 16.76 -21.55
N ILE A 307 -23.61 15.61 -21.69
CA ILE A 307 -24.24 14.90 -20.57
C ILE A 307 -23.19 14.47 -19.54
N VAL A 308 -22.07 13.88 -19.98
CA VAL A 308 -20.98 13.45 -19.07
C VAL A 308 -20.42 14.65 -18.31
N LYS A 309 -20.12 15.75 -19.00
CA LYS A 309 -19.56 16.98 -18.40
C LYS A 309 -20.53 17.65 -17.43
N LEU A 310 -21.80 17.80 -17.82
CA LEU A 310 -22.84 18.35 -16.95
C LEU A 310 -23.09 17.45 -15.73
N THR A 311 -23.08 16.13 -15.91
CA THR A 311 -23.20 15.18 -14.80
C THR A 311 -22.01 15.31 -13.85
N ALA A 312 -20.78 15.39 -14.35
CA ALA A 312 -19.59 15.63 -13.54
C ALA A 312 -19.65 17.00 -12.81
N ALA A 313 -20.18 18.04 -13.45
CA ALA A 313 -20.35 19.37 -12.85
C ALA A 313 -21.44 19.41 -11.76
N MET A 314 -22.54 18.68 -11.96
CA MET A 314 -23.67 18.62 -11.02
C MET A 314 -23.42 17.68 -9.85
N THR A 315 -22.61 16.65 -10.07
CA THR A 315 -22.11 15.81 -8.99
C THR A 315 -21.27 16.71 -8.10
N LYS A 316 -21.79 17.04 -6.90
CA LYS A 316 -21.07 17.81 -5.87
C LYS A 316 -19.95 16.94 -5.31
N ASN A 317 -18.94 16.67 -6.14
CA ASN A 317 -17.80 15.89 -5.73
C ASN A 317 -16.97 16.75 -4.77
N PRO A 318 -16.93 16.40 -3.46
CA PRO A 318 -16.24 17.24 -2.49
C PRO A 318 -14.74 17.30 -2.78
N LEU A 319 -14.17 16.25 -3.40
CA LEU A 319 -12.77 16.21 -3.79
C LEU A 319 -12.47 17.26 -4.87
N MET A 320 -13.31 17.37 -5.90
CA MET A 320 -13.14 18.39 -6.93
C MET A 320 -13.35 19.81 -6.39
N THR A 321 -14.15 19.96 -5.33
CA THR A 321 -14.27 21.24 -4.62
C THR A 321 -12.96 21.59 -3.91
N LEU A 322 -12.39 20.65 -3.15
CA LEU A 322 -11.10 20.82 -2.47
C LEU A 322 -9.97 21.12 -3.47
N TYR A 323 -9.93 20.40 -4.59
CA TYR A 323 -8.98 20.65 -5.66
C TYR A 323 -9.10 22.07 -6.21
N ARG A 324 -10.31 22.55 -6.52
CA ARG A 324 -10.53 23.93 -7.02
C ARG A 324 -10.10 24.99 -5.99
N ASP A 325 -10.37 24.76 -4.71
CA ASP A 325 -9.96 25.68 -3.64
C ASP A 325 -8.43 25.78 -3.54
N LYS A 326 -7.73 24.64 -3.61
CA LYS A 326 -6.26 24.60 -3.62
C LYS A 326 -5.67 25.16 -4.92
N LEU A 327 -6.27 24.87 -6.06
CA LEU A 327 -5.90 25.44 -7.36
C LEU A 327 -5.98 26.98 -7.33
N ARG A 328 -7.05 27.55 -6.76
CA ARG A 328 -7.21 28.99 -6.60
C ARG A 328 -6.10 29.58 -5.72
N LYS A 329 -5.81 28.93 -4.58
CA LYS A 329 -4.73 29.34 -3.67
C LYS A 329 -3.36 29.29 -4.36
N ALA A 330 -3.06 28.22 -5.09
CA ALA A 330 -1.81 28.03 -5.83
C ALA A 330 -1.63 29.06 -6.96
N LYS A 331 -2.73 29.50 -7.58
CA LYS A 331 -2.75 30.60 -8.57
C LYS A 331 -2.66 32.00 -7.96
N GLY A 332 -2.68 32.13 -6.63
CA GLY A 332 -2.62 33.41 -5.93
C GLY A 332 -3.89 34.27 -6.08
N SER A 333 -5.06 33.65 -6.32
CA SER A 333 -6.35 34.33 -6.55
C SER A 333 -7.32 34.20 -5.38
#